data_AF-A0A9N7AI75-F1
#
_entry.id   AF-A0A9N7AI75-F1
#
_cell.length_a   1.000
_cell.length_b   1.000
_cell.length_c   1.000
_cell.angle_alpha   90.00
_cell.angle_beta   90.00
_cell.angle_gamma   90.00
#
_symmetry.space_group_name_H-M   'P 1'
#
loop_
_entity.id
_entity.type
_entity.pdbx_description
1 polymer ?
#
loop_
_entity_poly.entity_id
_entity_poly.type
_entity_poly.pdbx_seq_one_letter_code
_entity_poly.pdbx_strand_id
1 'polypeptide(L)'
;MEFAYTEIDAAYVWTHGGYQIARSHDDYPVFIEVHDRDVERWIAFFQQFGINTTISERPDASDVNGNTHYVLFPKTNNIEVEWVDGSPVIPLDTAVDQMMENRPAYEPALEIIANEYDRDIDASHHSATE
;
A
#
# COMPACT_ATOMS: atom_id res chain seq x y z
N MET A 1 3.14 -17.59 6.02
CA MET A 1 3.06 -16.64 4.90
C MET A 1 2.92 -15.28 5.54
N GLU A 2 4.05 -14.71 5.96
CA GLU A 2 4.11 -13.36 6.53
C GLU A 2 3.98 -12.34 5.39
N PHE A 3 3.37 -11.19 5.68
CA PHE A 3 3.24 -10.09 4.73
C PHE A 3 3.12 -8.75 5.48
N ALA A 4 3.34 -7.66 4.76
CA ALA A 4 3.05 -6.30 5.21
C ALA A 4 2.36 -5.51 4.09
N TYR A 5 1.39 -4.66 4.43
CA TYR A 5 0.84 -3.67 3.51
C TYR A 5 1.92 -2.64 3.14
N THR A 6 1.98 -2.28 1.86
CA THR A 6 2.97 -1.36 1.26
C THR A 6 2.29 -0.41 0.27
N GLU A 7 3.02 0.56 -0.29
CA GLU A 7 2.50 1.49 -1.30
C GLU A 7 1.24 2.24 -0.79
N ILE A 8 0.19 2.31 -1.62
CA ILE A 8 -1.09 2.96 -1.29
C ILE A 8 -1.72 2.33 -0.04
N ASP A 9 -1.58 1.02 0.17
CA ASP A 9 -2.13 0.34 1.34
C ASP A 9 -1.39 0.74 2.63
N ALA A 10 -0.08 0.99 2.58
CA ALA A 10 0.63 1.52 3.74
C ALA A 10 0.17 2.94 4.08
N ALA A 11 -0.03 3.80 3.08
CA ALA A 11 -0.60 5.13 3.29
C ALA A 11 -2.01 5.06 3.89
N TYR A 12 -2.86 4.15 3.40
CA TYR A 12 -4.20 3.93 3.95
C TYR A 12 -4.14 3.50 5.42
N VAL A 13 -3.28 2.55 5.77
CA VAL A 13 -3.15 2.04 7.13
C VAL A 13 -2.59 3.11 8.09
N TRP A 14 -1.49 3.78 7.72
CA TRP A 14 -0.85 4.78 8.58
C TRP A 14 -1.70 6.05 8.79
N THR A 15 -2.61 6.35 7.86
CA THR A 15 -3.57 7.46 7.99
C THR A 15 -4.91 7.03 8.61
N HIS A 16 -5.01 5.81 9.11
CA HIS A 16 -6.26 5.26 9.69
C HIS A 16 -7.46 5.35 8.73
N GLY A 17 -7.20 5.16 7.43
CA GLY A 17 -8.17 5.29 6.35
C GLY A 17 -8.45 6.73 5.89
N GLY A 18 -7.70 7.71 6.40
CA GLY A 18 -7.79 9.12 6.03
C GLY A 18 -7.31 9.43 4.61
N TYR A 19 -6.56 8.52 3.99
CA TYR A 19 -6.09 8.64 2.62
C TYR A 19 -6.34 7.37 1.79
N GLN A 20 -6.93 7.55 0.61
CA GLN A 20 -7.10 6.49 -0.39
C GLN A 20 -7.05 7.09 -1.81
N ILE A 21 -6.31 6.44 -2.71
CA ILE A 21 -6.25 6.80 -4.13
C ILE A 21 -6.29 5.55 -5.01
N ALA A 22 -6.59 5.75 -6.30
CA ALA A 22 -6.56 4.71 -7.33
C ALA A 22 -7.40 3.45 -7.02
N ARG A 23 -8.46 3.63 -6.23
CA ARG A 23 -9.50 2.64 -5.92
C ARG A 23 -10.83 3.07 -6.51
N SER A 24 -11.44 2.18 -7.27
CA SER A 24 -12.82 2.32 -7.75
C SER A 24 -13.58 1.01 -7.51
N HIS A 25 -14.89 1.01 -7.75
CA HIS A 25 -15.66 -0.23 -7.63
C HIS A 25 -15.14 -1.31 -8.57
N ASP A 26 -14.59 -0.93 -9.72
CA ASP A 26 -14.14 -1.83 -10.79
C ASP A 26 -12.63 -2.07 -10.77
N ASP A 27 -11.90 -1.44 -9.85
CA ASP A 27 -10.44 -1.50 -9.78
C ASP A 27 -9.93 -1.24 -8.37
N TYR A 28 -9.64 -2.32 -7.64
CA TYR A 28 -9.24 -2.33 -6.24
C TYR A 28 -7.92 -3.12 -6.09
N PRO A 29 -6.77 -2.45 -6.31
CA PRO A 29 -5.48 -3.04 -6.03
C PRO A 29 -5.22 -3.12 -4.52
N VAL A 30 -4.60 -4.23 -4.10
CA VAL A 30 -4.06 -4.41 -2.76
C VAL A 30 -2.58 -4.73 -2.86
N PHE A 31 -1.73 -3.91 -2.27
CA PHE A 31 -0.28 -4.02 -2.37
C PHE A 31 0.29 -4.62 -1.09
N ILE A 32 1.02 -5.74 -1.21
CA ILE A 32 1.65 -6.43 -0.08
C ILE A 32 3.09 -6.80 -0.36
N GLU A 33 3.98 -6.59 0.62
CA GLU A 33 5.29 -7.21 0.65
C GLU A 33 5.18 -8.65 1.14
N VAL A 34 5.85 -9.57 0.46
CA VAL A 34 5.86 -11.00 0.79
C VAL A 34 7.28 -11.55 0.66
N HIS A 35 7.58 -12.65 1.35
CA HIS A 35 8.88 -13.31 1.18
C HIS A 35 8.96 -13.92 -0.22
N ASP A 36 10.10 -13.78 -0.89
CA ASP A 36 10.35 -14.32 -2.24
C ASP A 36 10.04 -15.82 -2.34
N ARG A 37 10.42 -16.59 -1.32
CA ARG A 37 10.17 -18.03 -1.18
C ARG A 37 8.69 -18.41 -1.04
N ASP A 38 7.84 -17.45 -0.69
CA ASP A 38 6.41 -17.65 -0.45
C ASP A 38 5.54 -17.09 -1.59
N VAL A 39 6.10 -16.45 -2.62
CA VAL A 39 5.35 -15.85 -3.74
C VAL A 39 4.41 -16.86 -4.40
N GLU A 40 4.92 -18.03 -4.77
CA GLU A 40 4.11 -19.09 -5.39
C GLU A 40 2.97 -19.57 -4.49
N ARG A 41 3.17 -19.57 -3.16
CA ARG A 41 2.13 -19.95 -2.20
C ARG A 41 1.05 -18.88 -2.11
N TRP A 42 1.42 -17.61 -2.14
CA TRP A 42 0.47 -16.50 -2.18
C TRP A 42 -0.35 -16.51 -3.47
N ILE A 43 0.30 -16.72 -4.62
CA ILE A 43 -0.40 -16.85 -5.92
C ILE A 43 -1.40 -18.02 -5.86
N ALA A 44 -0.96 -19.19 -5.41
CA ALA A 44 -1.83 -20.36 -5.30
C ALA A 44 -2.97 -20.16 -4.28
N PHE A 45 -2.74 -19.37 -3.22
CA PHE A 45 -3.78 -19.01 -2.25
C PHE A 45 -4.86 -18.13 -2.89
N PHE A 46 -4.49 -17.02 -3.54
CA PHE A 46 -5.45 -16.11 -4.16
C PHE A 46 -6.20 -16.72 -5.34
N GLN A 47 -5.54 -17.58 -6.12
CA GLN A 47 -6.16 -18.33 -7.20
C GLN A 47 -7.32 -19.23 -6.74
N GLN A 48 -7.27 -19.79 -5.51
CA GLN A 48 -8.37 -20.58 -4.96
C GLN A 48 -9.66 -19.77 -4.76
N PHE A 49 -9.53 -18.45 -4.65
CA PHE A 49 -10.64 -17.51 -4.52
C PHE A 49 -10.98 -16.80 -5.83
N GLY A 50 -10.30 -17.13 -6.94
CA GLY A 50 -10.46 -16.46 -8.22
C GLY A 50 -9.94 -15.02 -8.24
N ILE A 51 -9.00 -14.69 -7.35
CA ILE A 51 -8.41 -13.36 -7.24
C ILE A 51 -7.12 -13.30 -8.07
N ASN A 52 -7.01 -12.29 -8.93
CA ASN A 52 -5.82 -12.08 -9.75
C ASN A 52 -4.66 -11.56 -8.90
N THR A 53 -3.45 -12.04 -9.21
CA THR A 53 -2.19 -11.63 -8.59
C THR A 53 -1.17 -11.22 -9.61
N THR A 54 -0.42 -10.18 -9.33
CA THR A 54 0.74 -9.73 -10.12
C THR A 54 1.95 -9.54 -9.22
N ILE A 55 3.14 -9.50 -9.81
CA ILE A 55 4.40 -9.36 -9.07
C ILE A 55 5.03 -8.02 -9.46
N SER A 56 5.40 -7.22 -8.46
CA SER A 56 6.13 -5.95 -8.53
C SER A 56 5.45 -4.80 -9.29
N GLU A 57 4.60 -5.08 -10.27
CA GLU A 57 3.95 -4.09 -11.11
C GLU A 57 2.45 -4.33 -11.13
N ARG A 58 1.69 -3.23 -10.96
CA ARG A 58 0.24 -3.24 -11.13
C ARG A 58 -0.08 -3.42 -12.62
N PRO A 59 -0.94 -4.37 -12.99
CA PRO A 59 -1.42 -4.50 -14.36
C PRO A 59 -2.35 -3.33 -14.72
N ASP A 60 -2.54 -3.07 -16.01
CA ASP A 60 -3.58 -2.16 -16.45
C ASP A 60 -4.94 -2.66 -15.96
N ALA A 61 -5.83 -1.75 -15.57
CA ALA A 61 -7.15 -2.10 -15.04
C ALA A 61 -7.98 -2.96 -16.03
N SER A 62 -7.74 -2.82 -17.33
CA SER A 62 -8.37 -3.63 -18.38
C SER A 62 -7.92 -5.10 -18.41
N ASP A 63 -6.78 -5.42 -17.78
CA ASP A 63 -6.16 -6.75 -17.82
C ASP A 63 -6.46 -7.57 -16.55
N VAL A 64 -7.15 -6.96 -15.58
CA VAL A 64 -7.58 -7.61 -14.35
C VAL A 64 -8.99 -8.19 -14.53
N ASN A 65 -9.15 -9.47 -14.19
CA ASN A 65 -10.48 -10.07 -14.11
C ASN A 65 -11.04 -9.89 -12.70
N GLY A 66 -12.19 -9.23 -12.60
CA GLY A 66 -12.82 -8.89 -11.33
C GLY A 66 -12.27 -7.61 -10.72
N ASN A 67 -12.88 -7.21 -9.61
CA ASN A 67 -12.72 -5.85 -9.09
C ASN A 67 -11.54 -5.75 -8.11
N THR A 68 -11.11 -6.85 -7.50
CA THR A 68 -10.02 -6.88 -6.52
C THR A 68 -8.86 -7.71 -7.04
N HIS A 69 -7.65 -7.18 -6.93
CA HIS A 69 -6.44 -7.89 -7.28
C HIS A 69 -5.30 -7.54 -6.31
N TYR A 70 -4.36 -8.47 -6.17
CA TYR A 70 -3.20 -8.29 -5.30
C TYR A 70 -1.93 -8.08 -6.13
N VAL A 71 -1.11 -7.13 -5.70
CA VAL A 71 0.22 -6.88 -6.24
C VAL A 71 1.22 -7.29 -5.16
N LEU A 72 2.02 -8.30 -5.47
CA LEU A 72 2.99 -8.89 -4.56
C LEU A 72 4.36 -8.24 -4.79
N PHE A 73 4.98 -7.72 -3.75
CA PHE A 73 6.36 -7.23 -3.76
C PHE A 73 7.28 -8.25 -3.06
N PRO A 74 8.03 -9.08 -3.80
CA PRO A 74 8.91 -10.07 -3.19
C PRO A 74 10.08 -9.41 -2.49
N LYS A 75 10.34 -9.81 -1.24
CA LYS A 75 11.54 -9.45 -0.48
C LYS A 75 12.44 -10.67 -0.31
N THR A 76 13.72 -10.48 -0.61
CA THR A 76 14.79 -11.47 -0.38
C THR A 76 15.28 -11.48 1.07
N ASN A 77 15.10 -10.35 1.77
CA ASN A 77 15.43 -10.19 3.19
C ASN A 77 14.18 -10.35 4.06
N ASN A 78 14.37 -10.22 5.38
CA ASN A 78 13.24 -10.21 6.30
C ASN A 78 12.26 -9.08 5.95
N ILE A 79 10.97 -9.35 6.06
CA ILE A 79 9.95 -8.31 5.97
C ILE A 79 9.94 -7.59 7.32
N GLU A 80 10.08 -6.27 7.30
CA GLU A 80 9.86 -5.46 8.48
C GLU A 80 8.37 -5.15 8.60
N VAL A 81 7.80 -5.42 9.78
CA VAL A 81 6.36 -5.34 10.01
C VAL A 81 6.08 -4.55 11.28
N GLU A 82 5.29 -3.50 11.15
CA GLU A 82 4.60 -2.82 12.24
C GLU A 82 3.11 -3.19 12.22
N TRP A 83 2.43 -2.97 13.35
CA TRP A 83 1.01 -3.30 13.50
C TRP A 83 0.22 -2.05 13.87
N VAL A 84 -0.69 -1.65 12.99
CA VAL A 84 -1.60 -0.51 13.19
C VAL A 84 -3.02 -1.04 13.06
N ASP A 85 -3.82 -0.89 14.12
CA ASP A 85 -5.21 -1.39 14.19
C ASP A 85 -5.40 -2.85 13.76
N GLY A 86 -4.41 -3.71 14.05
CA GLY A 86 -4.45 -5.13 13.69
C GLY A 86 -4.11 -5.44 12.23
N SER A 87 -3.64 -4.45 11.46
CA SER A 87 -3.13 -4.61 10.10
C SER A 87 -1.60 -4.62 10.08
N PRO A 88 -0.95 -5.64 9.51
CA PRO A 88 0.51 -5.65 9.34
C PRO A 88 0.90 -4.70 8.21
N VAL A 89 1.79 -3.74 8.47
CA VAL A 89 2.20 -2.69 7.53
C VAL A 89 3.71 -2.49 7.58
N ILE A 90 4.31 -2.03 6.48
CA ILE A 90 5.72 -1.63 6.48
C ILE A 90 5.96 -0.51 7.52
N PRO A 91 7.18 -0.37 8.06
CA PRO A 91 7.50 0.65 9.05
C PRO A 91 7.14 2.07 8.58
N LEU A 92 6.82 2.95 9.52
CA LEU A 92 6.37 4.32 9.19
C LEU A 92 7.41 5.08 8.35
N ASP A 93 8.70 4.97 8.69
CA ASP A 93 9.79 5.59 7.91
C ASP A 93 9.78 5.11 6.45
N THR A 94 9.67 3.80 6.24
CA THR A 94 9.64 3.21 4.90
C THR A 94 8.39 3.65 4.12
N ALA A 95 7.24 3.75 4.78
CA ALA A 95 6.02 4.24 4.15
C ALA A 95 6.15 5.72 3.74
N VAL A 96 6.73 6.56 4.61
CA VAL A 96 6.99 7.98 4.31
C VAL A 96 7.97 8.10 3.13
N ASP A 97 9.03 7.30 3.08
CA ASP A 97 9.97 7.29 1.96
C ASP A 97 9.25 6.96 0.63
N GLN A 98 8.42 5.92 0.59
CA GLN A 98 7.61 5.56 -0.59
C GLN A 98 6.66 6.70 -1.01
N MET A 99 5.99 7.33 -0.05
CA MET A 99 5.09 8.46 -0.31
C MET A 99 5.84 9.68 -0.85
N MET A 100 7.04 9.95 -0.34
CA MET A 100 7.89 11.06 -0.78
C MET A 100 8.43 10.85 -2.20
N GLU A 101 8.75 9.62 -2.60
CA GLU A 101 9.15 9.30 -3.98
C GLU A 101 8.03 9.63 -4.99
N ASN A 102 6.77 9.52 -4.57
CA ASN A 102 5.58 9.80 -5.38
C ASN A 102 4.75 10.98 -4.81
N ARG A 103 5.44 11.96 -4.22
CA ARG A 103 4.84 13.03 -3.43
C ARG A 103 3.58 13.70 -4.01
N PRO A 104 3.50 14.04 -5.32
CA PRO A 104 2.30 14.69 -5.87
C PRO A 104 1.01 13.88 -5.66
N ALA A 105 1.09 12.55 -5.61
CA ALA A 105 -0.06 11.70 -5.32
C ALA A 105 -0.37 11.68 -3.82
N TYR A 106 0.65 11.69 -2.96
CA TYR A 106 0.58 11.41 -1.53
C TYR A 106 0.62 12.65 -0.62
N GLU A 107 0.66 13.88 -1.14
CA GLU A 107 0.69 15.10 -0.33
C GLU A 107 -0.35 15.09 0.82
N PRO A 108 -1.63 14.71 0.60
CA PRO A 108 -2.60 14.67 1.69
C PRO A 108 -2.30 13.58 2.74
N ALA A 109 -1.71 12.45 2.33
CA ALA A 109 -1.31 11.39 3.27
C ALA A 109 -0.14 11.85 4.14
N LEU A 110 0.85 12.50 3.51
CA LEU A 110 2.03 13.05 4.18
C LEU A 110 1.64 14.12 5.21
N GLU A 111 0.65 14.96 4.91
CA GLU A 111 0.10 15.94 5.86
C GLU A 111 -0.57 15.27 7.07
N ILE A 112 -1.39 14.24 6.86
CA ILE A 112 -2.02 13.50 7.96
C ILE A 112 -0.93 12.88 8.85
N ILE A 113 0.06 12.23 8.24
CA ILE A 113 1.17 11.59 8.95
C ILE A 113 2.02 12.62 9.72
N ALA A 114 2.31 13.77 9.12
CA ALA A 114 3.08 14.84 9.77
C ALA A 114 2.40 15.31 11.06
N ASN A 115 1.07 15.50 11.00
CA ASN A 115 0.27 15.94 12.13
C ASN A 115 0.10 14.85 13.19
N GLU A 116 -0.13 13.60 12.78
CA GLU A 116 -0.47 12.50 13.69
C GLU A 116 0.75 11.94 14.43
N TYR A 117 1.90 11.87 13.75
CA TYR A 117 3.12 11.24 14.28
C TYR A 117 4.22 12.24 14.66
N ASP A 118 3.90 13.54 14.73
CA ASP A 118 4.84 14.64 15.06
C ASP A 118 6.12 14.57 14.23
N ARG A 119 5.96 14.39 12.91
CA ARG A 119 7.07 14.25 11.97
C ARG A 119 7.38 15.59 11.30
N ASP A 120 8.67 15.91 11.19
CA ASP A 120 9.17 17.02 10.38
C ASP A 120 9.14 16.63 8.90
N ILE A 121 7.94 16.58 8.32
CA ILE A 121 7.71 16.41 6.89
C ILE A 121 7.22 17.77 6.38
N ASP A 122 7.96 18.35 5.43
CA ASP A 122 7.54 19.58 4.74
C ASP A 122 6.38 19.27 3.79
N ALA A 123 5.19 18.97 4.31
CA ALA A 123 3.95 18.78 3.57
C ALA A 123 3.06 20.01 3.76
N SER A 124 2.62 20.65 2.68
CA SER A 124 1.96 21.95 2.73
C SER A 124 0.51 21.90 2.27
N HIS A 125 -0.41 22.19 3.20
CA HIS A 125 -1.82 22.41 2.87
C HIS A 125 -1.96 23.70 2.05
N HIS A 126 -2.16 23.57 0.73
CA HIS A 126 -2.96 24.55 0.02
C HIS A 126 -4.42 24.29 0.36
N SER A 127 -4.85 24.77 1.53
CA SER A 127 -6.26 25.00 1.78
C SER A 127 -6.77 25.88 0.64
N ALA A 128 -7.58 25.30 -0.25
CA ALA A 128 -8.35 26.06 -1.22
C ALA A 128 -9.28 26.95 -0.39
N THR A 129 -8.86 28.20 -0.19
CA THR A 129 -9.72 29.26 0.31
C THR A 129 -10.88 29.44 -0.66
N GLU A 130 -12.07 29.55 -0.06
CA GLU A 130 -13.42 29.73 -0.63
C GLU A 130 -13.53 30.54 -1.94
#